data_AF-A0AAV5SXD7-F1
#
_entry.id   AF-A0AAV5SXD7-F1
#
_cell.length_a   1.000
_cell.length_b   1.000
_cell.length_c   1.000
_cell.angle_alpha   90.00
_cell.angle_beta   90.00
_cell.angle_gamma   90.00
#
_symmetry.space_group_name_H-M   'P 1'
#
loop_
_entity.id
_entity.type
_entity.pdbx_description
1 polymer ?
#
loop_
_entity_poly.entity_id
_entity_poly.type
_entity_poly.pdbx_seq_one_letter_code
_entity_poly.pdbx_strand_id
1 'polypeptide(L)'
;MLTIWFLFTLLPVTQGSCADWIQDDKFNHGCRSCRDIEIDSLANCPGTGHVCDERESVRAEVLSASDPCTCQSLRCTKKGWRLAVNGTIVDKVHCKRGQWFWSGLPAPSIVCASKRYLAILVFSSFVSQNI
;
A
#
# COMPACT_ATOMS: atom_id res chain seq x y z
N MET A 1 18.32 15.76 63.14
CA MET A 1 17.16 15.01 62.63
C MET A 1 17.00 15.36 61.16
N LEU A 2 17.24 14.39 60.27
CA LEU A 2 17.06 14.54 58.82
C LEU A 2 15.59 14.33 58.46
N THR A 3 15.00 15.24 57.68
CA THR A 3 13.80 14.95 56.89
C THR A 3 14.02 15.41 55.47
N ILE A 4 13.95 14.44 54.56
CA ILE A 4 14.25 14.51 53.14
C ILE A 4 13.05 15.14 52.42
N TRP A 5 13.27 16.19 51.64
CA TRP A 5 12.27 16.78 50.77
C TRP A 5 12.23 16.00 49.45
N PHE A 6 11.16 15.25 49.21
CA PHE A 6 10.92 14.61 47.91
C PHE A 6 10.51 15.70 46.90
N LEU A 7 11.46 16.18 46.10
CA LEU A 7 11.16 16.91 44.88
C LEU A 7 10.65 15.90 43.83
N PHE A 8 9.33 15.77 43.72
CA PHE A 8 8.72 15.14 42.54
C PHE A 8 8.88 16.11 41.36
N THR A 9 9.99 15.99 40.63
CA THR A 9 10.11 16.59 39.31
C THR A 9 9.17 15.83 38.37
N LEU A 10 7.96 16.34 38.20
CA LEU A 10 7.08 15.95 37.11
C LEU A 10 7.74 16.40 35.81
N LEU A 11 8.52 15.52 35.18
CA LEU A 11 8.93 15.70 33.80
C LEU A 11 7.64 15.63 32.95
N PRO A 12 7.26 16.70 32.24
CA PRO A 12 6.20 16.58 31.27
C PRO A 12 6.69 15.62 30.19
N VAL A 13 6.16 14.39 30.18
CA VAL A 13 6.22 13.56 28.98
C VAL A 13 5.38 14.31 27.96
N THR A 14 6.03 15.13 27.14
CA THR A 14 5.39 15.77 26.01
C THR A 14 5.01 14.66 25.05
N GLN A 15 3.79 14.15 25.22
CA GLN A 15 3.11 13.39 24.18
C GLN A 15 2.92 14.37 23.03
N GLY A 16 3.89 14.39 22.11
CA GLY A 16 3.83 15.23 20.91
C GLY A 16 2.52 14.94 20.20
N SER A 17 1.75 16.00 19.93
CA SER A 17 0.50 15.86 19.19
C SER A 17 0.80 15.41 17.76
N CYS A 18 -0.10 14.63 17.13
CA CYS A 18 0.08 14.13 15.76
C CYS A 18 0.39 15.23 14.73
N ALA A 19 0.13 16.51 15.05
CA ALA A 19 0.41 17.65 14.20
C ALA A 19 1.92 17.96 14.02
N ASP A 20 2.77 17.63 15.00
CA ASP A 20 4.21 17.93 14.94
C ASP A 20 5.00 16.94 14.05
N TRP A 21 4.39 15.83 13.66
CA TRP A 21 5.06 14.73 12.96
C TRP A 21 4.86 14.74 11.45
N ILE A 22 4.03 15.64 10.92
CA ILE A 22 3.46 15.58 9.55
C ILE A 22 4.51 15.44 8.43
N GLN A 23 5.71 15.98 8.61
CA GLN A 23 6.74 15.96 7.57
C GLN A 23 7.65 14.72 7.64
N ASP A 24 7.94 14.24 8.85
CA ASP A 24 8.72 13.01 9.07
C ASP A 24 7.85 11.76 8.90
N ASP A 25 6.56 11.82 9.26
CA ASP A 25 5.61 10.70 9.15
C ASP A 25 5.30 10.35 7.69
N LYS A 26 5.30 11.36 6.81
CA LYS A 26 5.06 11.19 5.38
C LYS A 26 6.25 10.54 4.63
N PHE A 27 7.45 10.63 5.20
CA PHE A 27 8.69 10.14 4.58
C PHE A 27 9.24 8.89 5.29
N ASN A 28 9.04 8.77 6.60
CA ASN A 28 9.61 7.72 7.46
C ASN A 28 8.55 6.82 8.13
N HIS A 29 7.27 7.18 8.10
CA HIS A 29 6.20 6.43 8.76
C HIS A 29 5.09 6.05 7.79
N GLY A 30 5.48 5.27 6.78
CA GLY A 30 4.60 4.25 6.24
C GLY A 30 4.05 3.42 7.40
N CYS A 31 2.82 3.72 7.80
CA CYS A 31 1.87 2.75 8.32
C CYS A 31 2.44 1.79 9.42
N ARG A 32 2.56 2.29 10.66
CA ARG A 32 3.34 1.68 11.76
C ARG A 32 2.91 0.28 12.27
N SER A 33 1.84 -0.32 11.74
CA SER A 33 1.34 -1.62 12.21
C SER A 33 1.74 -2.82 11.35
N CYS A 34 2.28 -2.61 10.15
CA CYS A 34 2.79 -3.69 9.30
C CYS A 34 4.18 -3.37 8.78
N ARG A 35 4.99 -4.42 8.58
CA ARG A 35 6.32 -4.27 7.97
C ARG A 35 6.21 -3.69 6.57
N ASP A 36 7.28 -3.06 6.10
CA ASP A 36 7.40 -2.73 4.69
C ASP A 36 7.17 -3.98 3.84
N ILE A 37 6.50 -3.79 2.71
CA ILE A 37 6.19 -4.88 1.79
C ILE A 37 7.17 -4.84 0.63
N GLU A 38 7.68 -6.02 0.25
CA GLU A 38 8.57 -6.15 -0.88
C GLU A 38 7.78 -6.05 -2.20
N ILE A 39 8.36 -5.37 -3.20
CA ILE A 39 7.82 -5.30 -4.55
C ILE A 39 8.61 -6.27 -5.44
N ASP A 40 7.98 -7.34 -5.89
CA ASP A 40 8.62 -8.40 -6.69
C ASP A 40 7.69 -8.83 -7.82
N SER A 41 8.02 -8.44 -9.06
CA SER A 41 7.24 -8.83 -10.23
C SER A 41 7.42 -10.30 -10.62
N LEU A 42 8.59 -10.90 -10.36
CA LEU A 42 8.87 -12.27 -10.79
C LEU A 42 8.03 -13.27 -9.98
N ALA A 43 7.92 -13.05 -8.67
CA ALA A 43 7.11 -13.91 -7.80
C ALA A 43 5.60 -13.65 -7.92
N ASN A 44 5.18 -12.41 -8.22
CA ASN A 44 3.77 -12.03 -8.08
C ASN A 44 3.01 -11.80 -9.38
N CYS A 45 3.70 -11.52 -10.49
CA CYS A 45 2.99 -11.14 -11.71
C CYS A 45 2.22 -12.32 -12.32
N PRO A 46 0.96 -12.14 -12.74
CA PRO A 46 0.23 -13.18 -13.45
C PRO A 46 0.88 -13.48 -14.80
N GLY A 47 1.03 -14.77 -15.14
CA GLY A 47 1.70 -15.18 -16.38
C GLY A 47 1.00 -14.75 -17.68
N THR A 48 -0.29 -14.43 -17.65
CA THR A 48 -1.05 -13.96 -18.83
C THR A 48 -2.08 -12.88 -18.50
N GLY A 49 -2.43 -12.08 -19.52
CA GLY A 49 -3.53 -11.10 -19.45
C GLY A 49 -3.25 -9.80 -18.68
N HIS A 50 -2.09 -9.69 -18.03
CA HIS A 50 -1.71 -8.53 -17.23
C HIS A 50 -0.29 -8.05 -17.54
N VAL A 51 -0.03 -6.80 -17.20
CA VAL A 51 1.31 -6.19 -17.20
C VAL A 51 1.57 -5.71 -15.79
N CYS A 52 2.71 -6.08 -15.23
CA CYS A 52 3.13 -5.64 -13.92
C CYS A 52 4.22 -4.57 -14.03
N ASP A 53 4.25 -3.67 -13.06
CA ASP A 53 5.22 -2.59 -12.99
C ASP A 53 5.69 -2.42 -11.55
N GLU A 54 6.98 -2.64 -11.30
CA GLU A 54 7.61 -2.49 -9.99
C GLU A 54 7.83 -1.02 -9.60
N ARG A 55 7.76 -0.11 -10.58
CA ARG A 55 7.89 1.33 -10.35
C ARG A 55 6.56 1.95 -9.90
N GLU A 56 5.46 1.22 -10.06
CA GLU A 56 4.15 1.68 -9.62
C GLU A 56 4.06 1.63 -8.09
N SER A 57 3.88 2.81 -7.50
CA SER A 57 3.78 2.96 -6.04
C SER A 57 2.53 2.29 -5.47
N VAL A 58 2.66 1.80 -4.24
CA VAL A 58 1.55 1.30 -3.43
C VAL A 58 1.18 2.31 -2.37
N ARG A 59 -0.12 2.38 -2.06
CA ARG A 59 -0.67 3.25 -1.03
C ARG A 59 -1.32 2.42 0.06
N ALA A 60 -1.01 2.76 1.31
CA ALA A 60 -1.71 2.21 2.46
C ALA A 60 -3.03 2.96 2.72
N GLU A 61 -4.07 2.19 3.06
CA GLU A 61 -5.35 2.63 3.56
C GLU A 61 -5.39 2.42 5.07
N VAL A 62 -5.82 3.44 5.81
CA VAL A 62 -5.89 3.45 7.28
C VAL A 62 -7.31 3.14 7.75
N LEU A 63 -7.44 2.53 8.94
CA LEU A 63 -8.74 2.08 9.48
C LEU A 63 -9.74 3.23 9.70
N SER A 64 -9.27 4.39 10.15
CA SER A 64 -10.11 5.57 10.31
C SER A 64 -9.28 6.85 10.18
N ALA A 65 -9.96 7.97 9.91
CA ALA A 65 -9.32 9.28 9.95
C ALA A 65 -8.88 9.67 11.37
N SER A 66 -9.47 9.06 12.41
CA SER A 66 -9.14 9.30 13.82
C SER A 66 -8.00 8.42 14.35
N ASP A 67 -7.71 7.30 13.68
CA ASP A 67 -6.53 6.46 13.89
C ASP A 67 -5.75 6.32 12.58
N PRO A 68 -5.11 7.42 12.13
CA PRO A 68 -4.33 7.43 10.90
C PRO A 68 -3.06 6.58 11.00
N CYS A 69 -2.73 6.07 12.20
CA CYS A 69 -1.52 5.30 12.44
C CYS A 69 -1.72 3.79 12.22
N THR A 70 -2.97 3.30 12.13
CA THR A 70 -3.26 1.87 11.95
C THR A 70 -3.67 1.54 10.53
N CYS A 71 -2.82 0.77 9.85
CA CYS A 71 -3.04 0.27 8.49
C CYS A 71 -4.13 -0.77 8.47
N GLN A 72 -5.05 -0.63 7.53
CA GLN A 72 -6.04 -1.65 7.22
C GLN A 72 -5.60 -2.49 6.01
N SER A 73 -5.20 -1.81 4.93
CA SER A 73 -4.94 -2.46 3.65
C SER A 73 -3.93 -1.71 2.77
N LEU A 74 -3.41 -2.37 1.74
CA LEU A 74 -2.68 -1.75 0.64
C LEU A 74 -3.45 -1.83 -0.67
N ARG A 75 -3.20 -0.87 -1.55
CA ARG A 75 -3.64 -0.84 -2.96
C ARG A 75 -2.58 -0.20 -3.86
N CYS A 76 -2.70 -0.37 -5.16
CA CYS A 76 -1.93 0.43 -6.12
C CYS A 76 -2.39 1.89 -6.09
N THR A 77 -1.46 2.82 -6.25
CA THR A 77 -1.77 4.26 -6.31
C THR A 77 -2.49 4.62 -7.60
N LYS A 78 -2.05 4.07 -8.74
CA LYS A 78 -2.64 4.36 -10.03
C LYS A 78 -4.02 3.74 -10.21
N LYS A 79 -4.96 4.54 -10.70
CA LYS A 79 -6.34 4.13 -10.96
C LYS A 79 -6.39 3.02 -12.01
N GLY A 80 -7.19 1.99 -11.75
CA GLY A 80 -7.37 0.84 -12.64
C GLY A 80 -6.27 -0.22 -12.54
N TRP A 81 -5.26 0.01 -11.70
CA TRP A 81 -4.27 -0.99 -11.33
C TRP A 81 -4.73 -1.72 -10.07
N ARG A 82 -4.35 -2.99 -9.97
CA ARG A 82 -4.66 -3.88 -8.86
C ARG A 82 -3.38 -4.52 -8.35
N LEU A 83 -3.41 -4.95 -7.11
CA LEU A 83 -2.30 -5.73 -6.57
C LEU A 83 -2.29 -7.12 -7.19
N ALA A 84 -1.11 -7.70 -7.29
CA ALA A 84 -0.92 -9.09 -7.61
C ALA A 84 -0.10 -9.75 -6.50
N VAL A 85 -0.51 -10.96 -6.12
CA VAL A 85 0.13 -11.81 -5.11
C VAL A 85 0.20 -13.21 -5.70
N ASN A 86 1.40 -13.79 -5.81
CA ASN A 86 1.59 -15.16 -6.29
C ASN A 86 0.81 -15.48 -7.59
N GLY A 87 0.93 -14.60 -8.59
CA GLY A 87 0.26 -14.73 -9.89
C GLY A 87 -1.24 -14.41 -9.89
N THR A 88 -1.83 -14.01 -8.76
CA THR A 88 -3.26 -13.76 -8.63
C THR A 88 -3.54 -12.27 -8.44
N ILE A 89 -4.53 -11.73 -9.16
CA ILE A 89 -4.98 -10.34 -9.00
C ILE A 89 -5.87 -10.18 -7.78
N VAL A 90 -5.58 -9.19 -6.94
CA VAL A 90 -6.27 -8.94 -5.67
C VAL A 90 -6.60 -7.46 -5.53
N ASP A 91 -7.74 -7.15 -4.92
CA ASP A 91 -8.16 -5.75 -4.74
C ASP A 91 -7.39 -5.04 -3.63
N LYS A 92 -6.99 -5.79 -2.60
CA LYS A 92 -6.22 -5.31 -1.44
C LYS A 92 -5.54 -6.47 -0.71
N VAL A 93 -4.43 -6.17 -0.04
CA VAL A 93 -3.84 -7.02 1.01
C VAL A 93 -4.09 -6.37 2.36
N HIS A 94 -4.25 -7.17 3.40
CA HIS A 94 -4.64 -6.73 4.74
C HIS A 94 -3.48 -6.79 5.71
N CYS A 95 -3.39 -5.78 6.58
CA CYS A 95 -2.45 -5.79 7.69
C CYS A 95 -3.05 -6.55 8.88
N LYS A 96 -2.33 -7.53 9.43
CA LYS A 96 -2.69 -8.23 10.66
C LYS A 96 -1.44 -8.56 11.46
N ARG A 97 -1.36 -8.10 12.72
CA ARG A 97 -0.26 -8.42 13.65
C ARG A 97 1.14 -8.19 13.04
N GLY A 98 1.39 -7.07 12.37
CA GLY A 98 2.71 -6.79 11.80
C GLY A 98 2.95 -7.35 10.39
N GLN A 99 2.02 -8.13 9.84
CA GLN A 99 2.24 -8.88 8.60
C GLN A 99 1.11 -8.66 7.59
N TRP A 100 1.47 -8.78 6.31
CA TRP A 100 0.53 -8.67 5.20
C TRP A 100 -0.08 -10.02 4.87
N PHE A 101 -1.38 -10.01 4.63
CA PHE A 101 -2.15 -11.19 4.26
C PHE A 101 -3.07 -10.93 3.08
N TRP A 102 -3.24 -11.94 2.25
CA TRP A 102 -4.28 -12.02 1.25
C TRP A 102 -5.02 -13.35 1.39
N SER A 103 -6.35 -13.32 1.41
CA SER A 103 -7.17 -14.53 1.53
C SER A 103 -6.78 -15.45 2.71
N GLY A 104 -6.30 -14.87 3.82
CA GLY A 104 -5.83 -15.60 5.00
C GLY A 104 -4.41 -16.17 4.89
N LEU A 105 -3.76 -16.06 3.73
CA LEU A 105 -2.38 -16.49 3.50
C LEU A 105 -1.41 -15.31 3.63
N PRO A 106 -0.18 -15.54 4.12
CA PRO A 106 0.86 -14.51 4.12
C PRO A 106 1.15 -13.99 2.71
N ALA A 107 1.31 -12.68 2.57
CA ALA A 107 1.70 -11.99 1.34
C ALA A 107 3.00 -11.22 1.59
N PRO A 108 4.16 -11.89 1.57
CA PRO A 108 5.45 -11.26 1.89
C PRO A 108 5.87 -10.21 0.86
N SER A 109 5.45 -10.39 -0.39
CA SER A 109 5.68 -9.46 -1.49
C SER A 109 4.42 -9.27 -2.32
N ILE A 110 4.39 -8.17 -3.08
CA ILE A 110 3.31 -7.81 -4.01
C ILE A 110 3.90 -7.22 -5.29
N VAL A 111 3.07 -7.03 -6.31
CA VAL A 111 3.37 -6.10 -7.40
C VAL A 111 2.09 -5.43 -7.88
N CYS A 112 2.20 -4.24 -8.45
CA CYS A 112 1.07 -3.61 -9.12
C CYS A 112 0.92 -4.14 -10.55
N ALA A 113 -0.31 -4.47 -10.93
CA ALA A 113 -0.64 -5.04 -12.22
C ALA A 113 -1.86 -4.35 -12.84
N SER A 114 -1.86 -4.24 -14.17
CA SER A 114 -3.00 -3.78 -14.95
C SER A 114 -3.34 -4.76 -16.06
N LYS A 115 -4.59 -4.72 -16.53
CA LYS A 115 -5.00 -5.54 -17.68
C LYS A 115 -4.22 -5.14 -18.91
N ARG A 116 -3.71 -6.13 -19.63
CA ARG A 116 -3.10 -5.91 -20.94
C ARG A 116 -4.22 -5.72 -21.96
N TYR A 117 -4.54 -4.47 -22.30
CA TYR A 117 -5.39 -4.20 -23.45
C TYR A 117 -4.56 -4.44 -24.71
N LEU A 118 -4.80 -5.57 -25.37
CA LEU A 118 -4.48 -5.68 -26.79
C LEU A 118 -5.38 -4.66 -27.49
N ALA A 119 -4.82 -3.52 -27.88
CA ALA A 119 -5.49 -2.63 -28.80
C ALA A 119 -5.68 -3.40 -30.11
N ILE A 120 -6.86 -4.00 -30.29
CA ILE A 120 -7.26 -4.51 -31.59
C ILE A 120 -7.46 -3.25 -32.43
N LEU A 121 -6.44 -2.91 -33.23
CA LEU A 121 -6.57 -1.93 -34.30
C LEU A 121 -7.52 -2.53 -35.34
N VAL A 122 -8.83 -2.31 -35.17
CA VAL A 122 -9.79 -2.54 -36.24
C VAL A 122 -9.54 -1.45 -37.26
N PHE A 123 -8.66 -1.73 -38.23
CA PHE A 123 -8.60 -0.96 -39.47
C PHE A 123 -9.90 -1.25 -40.24
N SER A 124 -10.93 -0.44 -40.02
CA SER A 124 -12.08 -0.39 -40.91
C SER A 124 -11.64 0.27 -42.22
N SER A 125 -11.22 -0.55 -43.17
CA SER A 125 -11.05 -0.16 -44.57
C SER A 125 -12.42 0.25 -45.12
N PHE A 126 -12.76 1.54 -45.06
CA PHE A 126 -13.88 2.09 -45.83
C PHE A 126 -13.47 2.10 -47.31
N VAL A 127 -13.74 0.99 -48.00
CA VAL A 127 -13.82 0.97 -49.46
C VAL A 127 -15.09 1.74 -49.83
N SER A 128 -14.95 3.00 -50.20
CA SER A 128 -16.02 3.74 -50.87
C SER A 128 -16.13 3.21 -52.30
N GLN A 129 -17.07 2.30 -52.51
CA GLN A 129 -17.54 1.93 -53.85
C GLN A 129 -18.79 2.74 -54.19
N ASN A 130 -18.69 3.49 -55.29
CA ASN A 130 -19.77 4.06 -56.12
C ASN A 130 -20.64 5.14 -55.44
N ILE A 131 -20.89 6.30 -56.06
CA ILE A 131 -21.39 6.55 -57.43
C ILE A 131 -20.67 7.73 -58.07
#